data_AF-A0A521K6H5-F1
#
_entry.id   AF-A0A521K6H5-F1
#
_cell.length_a   1.000
_cell.length_b   1.000
_cell.length_c   1.000
_cell.angle_alpha   90.00
_cell.angle_beta   90.00
_cell.angle_gamma   90.00
#
_symmetry.space_group_name_H-M   'P 1'
#
loop_
_entity.id
_entity.type
_entity.pdbx_description
1 polymer ?
#
loop_
_entity_poly.entity_id
_entity_poly.type
_entity_poly.pdbx_seq_one_letter_code
_entity_poly.pdbx_strand_id
1 'polypeptide(L)'
;ADVGFVTPGDAAQAVAVVEEIRGLQHDAGRGSEPLHIFGDVVVFLDDSASAAQARRRRLDDLAGAEYRSDAAVFAGTAAQLADLLTEWHGAGLTGFRLRPAALPHDLLQITEQLVPELRRRGLFRDEYEADTLRGLLGLSHPANRYARSSQ
;
A
#
# COMPACT_ATOMS: atom_id res chain seq x y z
N ALA A 1 -12.03 -11.50 4.79
CA ALA A 1 -11.48 -10.37 5.58
C ALA A 1 -12.07 -9.07 5.02
N ASP A 2 -11.89 -7.93 5.70
CA ASP A 2 -12.27 -6.61 5.15
C ASP A 2 -11.08 -5.92 4.46
N VAL A 3 -9.87 -6.28 4.88
CA VAL A 3 -8.58 -5.84 4.30
C VAL A 3 -7.69 -7.07 4.15
N GLY A 4 -7.09 -7.26 2.99
CA GLY A 4 -6.02 -8.24 2.73
C GLY A 4 -4.73 -7.54 2.33
N PHE A 5 -3.59 -8.06 2.77
CA PHE A 5 -2.26 -7.58 2.36
C PHE A 5 -1.64 -8.57 1.38
N VAL A 6 -1.04 -8.05 0.32
CA VAL A 6 -0.41 -8.82 -0.75
C VAL A 6 0.96 -8.23 -1.06
N THR A 7 1.88 -9.06 -1.54
CA THR A 7 3.26 -8.68 -1.79
C THR A 7 3.64 -8.85 -3.27
N PRO A 8 2.94 -8.18 -4.20
CA PRO A 8 3.26 -8.30 -5.62
C PRO A 8 4.66 -7.74 -5.89
N GLY A 9 5.39 -8.39 -6.78
CA GLY A 9 6.69 -7.96 -7.29
C GLY A 9 6.56 -6.93 -8.42
N ASP A 10 5.45 -6.96 -9.16
CA ASP A 10 5.14 -6.06 -10.27
C ASP A 10 3.62 -5.91 -10.48
N ALA A 11 3.23 -5.06 -11.43
CA ALA A 11 1.83 -4.79 -11.76
C ALA A 11 1.10 -6.01 -12.34
N ALA A 12 1.78 -6.88 -13.10
CA ALA A 12 1.17 -8.07 -13.67
C ALA A 12 0.82 -9.08 -12.58
N GLN A 13 1.71 -9.27 -11.60
CA GLN A 13 1.43 -10.08 -10.43
C GLN A 13 0.33 -9.45 -9.56
N ALA A 14 0.28 -8.12 -9.45
CA ALA A 14 -0.81 -7.44 -8.76
C ALA A 14 -2.18 -7.74 -9.40
N VAL A 15 -2.28 -7.67 -10.74
CA VAL A 15 -3.51 -8.06 -11.47
C VAL A 15 -3.91 -9.49 -11.15
N ALA A 16 -2.99 -10.45 -11.32
CA ALA A 16 -3.30 -11.86 -11.10
C ALA A 16 -3.79 -12.16 -9.67
N VAL A 17 -3.13 -11.57 -8.66
CA VAL A 17 -3.52 -11.73 -7.26
C VAL A 17 -4.87 -11.06 -6.96
N VAL A 18 -5.13 -9.88 -7.53
CA VAL A 18 -6.42 -9.21 -7.38
C VAL A 18 -7.54 -10.06 -8.00
N GLU A 19 -7.36 -10.56 -9.22
CA GLU A 19 -8.33 -11.41 -9.89
C GLU A 19 -8.64 -12.67 -9.08
N GLU A 20 -7.61 -13.34 -8.57
CA GLU A 20 -7.76 -14.52 -7.71
C GLU A 20 -8.57 -14.20 -6.44
N ILE A 21 -8.20 -13.14 -5.71
CA ILE A 21 -8.89 -12.74 -4.47
C ILE A 21 -10.36 -12.36 -4.75
N ARG A 22 -10.63 -11.68 -5.86
CA ARG A 22 -12.00 -11.30 -6.26
C ARG A 22 -12.83 -12.52 -6.65
N GLY A 23 -12.24 -13.51 -7.32
CA GLY A 23 -12.86 -14.80 -7.60
C GLY A 23 -13.26 -15.53 -6.31
N LEU A 24 -12.30 -15.67 -5.37
CA LEU A 24 -12.56 -16.27 -4.05
C LEU A 24 -13.63 -15.52 -3.25
N GLN A 25 -13.65 -14.18 -3.33
CA GLN A 25 -14.68 -13.35 -2.70
C GLN A 25 -16.07 -13.65 -3.28
N HIS A 26 -16.17 -13.81 -4.60
CA HIS A 26 -17.42 -14.14 -5.28
C HIS A 26 -17.91 -15.53 -4.90
N ASP A 27 -17.03 -16.54 -4.95
CA ASP A 27 -17.36 -17.93 -4.60
C ASP A 27 -17.81 -18.07 -3.14
N ALA A 28 -17.30 -17.22 -2.24
CA ALA A 28 -17.73 -17.13 -0.86
C ALA A 28 -19.10 -16.44 -0.67
N GLY A 29 -19.76 -15.98 -1.74
CA GLY A 29 -21.02 -15.25 -1.69
C GLY A 29 -20.90 -13.81 -1.19
N ARG A 30 -19.69 -13.24 -1.17
CA ARG A 30 -19.38 -11.91 -0.60
C ARG A 30 -19.02 -10.87 -1.66
N GLY A 31 -19.37 -11.11 -2.93
CA GLY A 31 -18.97 -10.27 -4.06
C GLY A 31 -19.45 -8.81 -4.00
N SER A 32 -20.52 -8.53 -3.24
CA SER A 32 -21.04 -7.17 -3.02
C SER A 32 -20.43 -6.46 -1.82
N GLU A 33 -19.66 -7.16 -0.98
CA GLU A 33 -19.04 -6.57 0.19
C GLU A 33 -17.74 -5.84 -0.19
N PRO A 34 -17.45 -4.67 0.42
CA PRO A 34 -16.17 -4.02 0.19
C PRO A 34 -15.03 -4.87 0.77
N LEU A 35 -14.03 -5.17 -0.06
CA LEU A 35 -12.77 -5.81 0.34
C LEU A 35 -11.61 -4.98 -0.21
N HIS A 36 -10.80 -4.45 0.70
CA HIS A 36 -9.57 -3.77 0.36
C HIS A 36 -8.43 -4.75 0.16
N ILE A 37 -7.67 -4.57 -0.91
CA ILE A 37 -6.47 -5.35 -1.20
C ILE A 37 -5.30 -4.37 -1.21
N PHE A 38 -4.43 -4.47 -0.21
CA PHE A 38 -3.32 -3.55 0.00
C PHE A 38 -2.01 -4.17 -0.46
N GLY A 39 -1.26 -3.44 -1.27
CA GLY A 39 0.08 -3.83 -1.71
C GLY A 39 1.16 -3.42 -0.71
N ASP A 40 2.06 -4.33 -0.40
CA ASP A 40 3.24 -4.08 0.41
C ASP A 40 4.44 -3.69 -0.44
N VAL A 41 5.16 -2.65 -0.02
CA VAL A 41 6.39 -2.19 -0.69
C VAL A 41 7.43 -1.78 0.35
N VAL A 42 8.65 -2.32 0.26
CA VAL A 42 9.80 -1.77 0.99
C VAL A 42 10.35 -0.59 0.21
N VAL A 43 10.62 0.52 0.89
CA VAL A 43 11.04 1.76 0.22
C VAL A 43 12.37 2.27 0.75
N PHE A 44 13.28 2.56 -0.18
CA PHE A 44 14.45 3.39 -0.02
C PHE A 44 14.21 4.67 -0.81
N LEU A 45 13.90 5.77 -0.14
CA LEU A 45 13.55 7.05 -0.77
C LEU A 45 14.66 8.07 -0.58
N ASP A 46 14.88 8.87 -1.60
CA ASP A 46 15.84 9.97 -1.55
C ASP A 46 15.47 11.02 -2.60
N ASP A 47 16.14 12.16 -2.60
CA ASP A 47 15.86 13.27 -3.53
C ASP A 47 16.22 12.91 -4.98
N SER A 48 17.02 11.87 -5.18
CA SER A 48 17.31 11.28 -6.50
C SER A 48 17.33 9.76 -6.46
N ALA A 49 16.97 9.13 -7.59
CA ALA A 49 17.08 7.67 -7.74
C ALA A 49 18.51 7.16 -7.47
N SER A 50 19.53 7.91 -7.91
CA SER A 50 20.92 7.52 -7.69
C SER A 50 21.32 7.50 -6.21
N ALA A 51 20.81 8.43 -5.41
CA ALA A 51 21.05 8.51 -3.98
C ALA A 51 20.31 7.40 -3.22
N ALA A 52 19.05 7.14 -3.57
CA ALA A 52 18.29 6.01 -3.03
C ALA A 52 18.98 4.66 -3.32
N GLN A 53 19.46 4.46 -4.55
CA GLN A 53 20.23 3.27 -4.93
C GLN A 53 21.57 3.18 -4.20
N ALA A 54 22.27 4.30 -4.00
CA ALA A 54 23.51 4.35 -3.24
C ALA A 54 23.27 3.96 -1.76
N ARG A 55 22.19 4.45 -1.15
CA ARG A 55 21.78 4.05 0.21
C ARG A 55 21.52 2.55 0.32
N ARG A 56 20.78 1.97 -0.63
CA ARG A 56 20.54 0.51 -0.66
C ARG A 56 21.86 -0.26 -0.81
N ARG A 57 22.71 0.11 -1.77
CA ARG A 57 24.03 -0.55 -1.95
C ARG A 57 24.88 -0.48 -0.69
N ARG A 58 24.89 0.67 0.00
CA ARG A 58 25.62 0.81 1.27
C ARG A 58 25.11 -0.16 2.33
N LEU A 59 23.79 -0.39 2.41
CA LEU A 59 23.23 -1.40 3.31
C LEU A 59 23.72 -2.80 2.93
N ASP A 60 23.64 -3.14 1.64
CA ASP A 60 24.06 -4.44 1.12
C ASP A 60 25.55 -4.72 1.42
N ASP A 61 26.41 -3.70 1.21
CA ASP A 61 27.85 -3.77 1.50
C ASP A 61 28.13 -4.01 2.99
N LEU A 62 27.41 -3.31 3.87
CA LEU A 62 27.55 -3.46 5.32
C LEU A 62 27.02 -4.81 5.82
N ALA A 63 25.95 -5.32 5.20
CA ALA A 63 25.37 -6.61 5.53
C ALA A 63 26.14 -7.79 4.91
N GLY A 64 26.98 -7.54 3.90
CA GLY A 64 27.68 -8.57 3.13
C GLY A 64 26.76 -9.40 2.22
N ALA A 65 25.53 -8.94 2.00
CA ALA A 65 24.54 -9.60 1.17
C ALA A 65 23.48 -8.60 0.69
N GLU A 66 22.85 -8.89 -0.44
CA GLU A 66 21.73 -8.11 -0.95
C GLU A 66 20.55 -8.11 0.04
N TYR A 67 20.02 -6.94 0.35
CA TYR A 67 18.76 -6.81 1.08
C TYR A 67 17.61 -7.36 0.24
N ARG A 68 16.89 -8.32 0.83
CA ARG A 68 15.72 -8.97 0.23
C ARG A 68 14.52 -8.89 1.16
N SER A 69 13.35 -8.89 0.56
CA SER A 69 12.08 -8.86 1.25
C SER A 69 11.07 -9.74 0.53
N ASP A 70 10.02 -10.13 1.26
CA ASP A 70 8.84 -10.83 0.75
C ASP A 70 7.99 -9.96 -0.19
N ALA A 71 8.13 -8.64 -0.14
CA ALA A 71 7.52 -7.73 -1.10
C ALA A 71 8.54 -6.95 -1.91
N ALA A 72 8.07 -6.26 -2.94
CA ALA A 72 8.91 -5.46 -3.82
C ALA A 72 9.77 -4.47 -3.02
N VAL A 73 11.05 -4.40 -3.39
CA VAL A 73 12.01 -3.44 -2.83
C VAL A 73 12.22 -2.32 -3.84
N PHE A 74 11.61 -1.17 -3.56
CA PHE A 74 11.70 0.04 -4.35
C PHE A 74 12.83 0.95 -3.85
N ALA A 75 13.68 1.43 -4.76
CA ALA A 75 14.70 2.43 -4.48
C ALA A 75 14.64 3.55 -5.52
N GLY A 76 14.15 4.73 -5.11
CA GLY A 76 13.85 5.82 -6.04
C GLY A 76 13.40 7.10 -5.35
N THR A 77 12.85 8.03 -6.12
CA THR A 77 12.26 9.28 -5.58
C THR A 77 10.82 9.10 -5.15
N ALA A 78 10.30 10.05 -4.36
CA ALA A 78 8.88 10.09 -4.01
C ALA A 78 7.96 10.17 -5.23
N ALA A 79 8.34 10.91 -6.28
CA ALA A 79 7.57 11.00 -7.52
C ALA A 79 7.52 9.67 -8.27
N GLN A 80 8.65 8.96 -8.35
CA GLN A 80 8.72 7.64 -8.97
C GLN A 80 7.93 6.59 -8.16
N LEU A 81 7.94 6.69 -6.83
CA LEU A 81 7.10 5.85 -5.99
C LEU A 81 5.61 6.16 -6.26
N ALA A 82 5.21 7.42 -6.38
CA ALA A 82 3.85 7.78 -6.73
C ALA A 82 3.43 7.21 -8.10
N ASP A 83 4.34 7.16 -9.10
CA ASP A 83 4.10 6.50 -10.38
C ASP A 83 3.82 5.00 -10.19
N LEU A 84 4.66 4.29 -9.44
CA LEU A 84 4.50 2.87 -9.13
C LEU A 84 3.16 2.59 -8.42
N LEU A 85 2.84 3.37 -7.39
CA LEU A 85 1.59 3.24 -6.65
C LEU A 85 0.37 3.50 -7.56
N THR A 86 0.49 4.42 -8.52
CA THR A 86 -0.58 4.70 -9.49
C THR A 86 -0.78 3.51 -10.44
N GLU A 87 0.30 2.93 -10.94
CA GLU A 87 0.27 1.74 -11.79
C GLU A 87 -0.40 0.56 -11.06
N TRP A 88 0.03 0.28 -9.82
CA TRP A 88 -0.52 -0.82 -9.03
C TRP A 88 -1.96 -0.56 -8.57
N HIS A 89 -2.34 0.71 -8.39
CA HIS A 89 -3.73 1.08 -8.17
C HIS A 89 -4.58 0.76 -9.41
N GLY A 90 -4.07 1.07 -10.61
CA GLY A 90 -4.69 0.67 -11.88
C GLY A 90 -4.80 -0.85 -12.06
N ALA A 91 -3.91 -1.62 -11.45
CA ALA A 91 -3.97 -3.09 -11.38
C ALA A 91 -5.00 -3.63 -10.37
N GLY A 92 -5.72 -2.76 -9.65
CA GLY A 92 -6.82 -3.13 -8.75
C GLY A 92 -6.49 -3.16 -7.26
N LEU A 93 -5.28 -2.78 -6.85
CA LEU A 93 -4.96 -2.55 -5.44
C LEU A 93 -5.66 -1.28 -4.93
N THR A 94 -6.24 -1.36 -3.73
CA THR A 94 -7.04 -0.28 -3.16
C THR A 94 -6.29 0.55 -2.11
N GLY A 95 -5.03 0.23 -1.86
CA GLY A 95 -4.19 0.91 -0.88
C GLY A 95 -2.83 0.23 -0.73
N PHE A 96 -1.99 0.78 0.13
CA PHE A 96 -0.60 0.35 0.24
C PHE A 96 -0.09 0.40 1.67
N ARG A 97 0.78 -0.55 2.00
CA ARG A 97 1.59 -0.54 3.22
C ARG A 97 3.05 -0.32 2.83
N LEU A 98 3.52 0.90 3.06
CA LEU A 98 4.93 1.25 2.86
C LEU A 98 5.75 0.79 4.06
N ARG A 99 6.87 0.12 3.79
CA ARG A 99 7.82 -0.36 4.79
C ARG A 99 9.14 0.42 4.62
N PRO A 100 9.33 1.51 5.38
CA PRO A 100 10.57 2.28 5.37
C PRO A 100 11.81 1.41 5.62
N ALA A 101 12.82 1.48 4.76
CA ALA A 101 14.06 0.74 4.95
C ALA A 101 14.98 1.36 6.03
N ALA A 102 14.92 2.69 6.20
CA ALA A 102 15.62 3.42 7.25
C ALA A 102 14.74 4.52 7.84
N LEU A 103 14.54 4.44 9.16
CA LEU A 103 13.89 5.49 9.94
C LEU A 103 14.93 6.42 10.58
N PRO A 104 14.64 7.74 10.69
CA PRO A 104 13.41 8.41 10.24
C PRO A 104 13.44 8.84 8.77
N HIS A 105 14.55 8.62 8.05
CA HIS A 105 14.80 9.22 6.73
C HIS A 105 13.69 8.94 5.70
N ASP A 106 13.34 7.68 5.47
CA ASP A 106 12.32 7.33 4.47
C ASP A 106 10.92 7.80 4.91
N LEU A 107 10.67 7.91 6.22
CA LEU A 107 9.41 8.45 6.74
C LEU A 107 9.26 9.94 6.41
N LEU A 108 10.33 10.73 6.54
CA LEU A 108 10.34 12.15 6.15
C LEU A 108 10.05 12.30 4.66
N GLN A 109 10.70 11.48 3.82
CA GLN A 109 10.43 11.45 2.38
C GLN A 109 8.97 11.09 2.07
N ILE A 110 8.38 10.15 2.82
CA ILE A 110 6.96 9.81 2.69
C ILE A 110 6.07 11.02 3.06
N THR A 111 6.27 11.62 4.23
CA THR A 111 5.37 12.65 4.75
C THR A 111 5.53 14.00 4.06
N GLU A 112 6.75 14.35 3.66
CA GLU A 112 7.08 15.68 3.13
C GLU A 112 7.10 15.73 1.61
N GLN A 113 7.32 14.59 0.93
CA GLN A 113 7.42 14.56 -0.54
C GLN A 113 6.32 13.68 -1.16
N LEU A 114 6.17 12.42 -0.72
CA LEU A 114 5.20 11.49 -1.34
C LEU A 114 3.75 11.90 -1.09
N VAL A 115 3.37 12.19 0.16
CA VAL A 115 1.99 12.55 0.50
C VAL A 115 1.53 13.80 -0.27
N PRO A 116 2.30 14.91 -0.30
CA PRO A 116 1.95 16.07 -1.13
C PRO A 116 1.84 15.74 -2.62
N GLU A 117 2.74 14.90 -3.16
CA GLU A 117 2.70 14.50 -4.56
C GLU A 117 1.46 13.67 -4.88
N LEU A 118 1.06 12.73 -4.02
CA LEU A 118 -0.18 11.96 -4.20
C LEU A 118 -1.42 12.84 -4.10
N ARG A 119 -1.46 13.83 -3.20
CA ARG A 119 -2.54 14.83 -3.13
C ARG A 119 -2.63 15.66 -4.40
N ARG A 120 -1.50 16.13 -4.92
CA ARG A 120 -1.43 16.88 -6.18
C ARG A 120 -2.00 16.08 -7.36
N ARG A 121 -1.88 14.74 -7.32
CA ARG A 121 -2.45 13.81 -8.32
C ARG A 121 -3.90 13.41 -8.05
N GLY A 122 -4.50 13.83 -6.93
CA GLY A 122 -5.84 13.40 -6.51
C GLY A 122 -5.90 11.93 -6.05
N LEU A 123 -4.76 11.34 -5.68
CA LEU A 123 -4.64 9.93 -5.27
C LEU A 123 -4.56 9.74 -3.75
N PHE A 124 -4.64 10.83 -2.99
CA PHE A 124 -4.65 10.79 -1.54
C PHE A 124 -5.54 11.89 -0.98
N ARG A 125 -6.18 11.59 0.15
CA ARG A 125 -7.10 12.52 0.82
C ARG A 125 -6.39 13.77 1.35
N ASP A 126 -7.08 14.91 1.27
CA ASP A 126 -6.64 16.16 1.88
C ASP A 126 -7.00 16.22 3.37
N GLU A 127 -8.15 15.67 3.74
CA GLU A 127 -8.71 15.72 5.08
C GLU A 127 -9.21 14.34 5.55
N TYR A 128 -9.40 14.18 6.87
CA TYR A 128 -9.98 12.98 7.45
C TYR A 128 -11.48 13.21 7.69
N GLU A 129 -12.32 12.48 6.96
CA GLU A 129 -13.79 12.66 7.01
C GLU A 129 -14.50 11.73 8.00
N ALA A 130 -13.75 10.87 8.70
CA ALA A 130 -14.30 9.93 9.67
C ALA A 130 -13.37 9.70 10.86
N ASP A 131 -13.96 9.45 12.02
CA ASP A 131 -13.24 9.28 13.29
C ASP A 131 -12.90 7.82 13.61
N THR A 132 -13.23 6.90 12.70
CA THR A 132 -12.96 5.46 12.87
C THR A 132 -12.22 4.92 11.67
N LEU A 133 -11.32 3.94 11.90
CA LEU A 133 -10.62 3.25 10.81
C LEU A 133 -11.59 2.65 9.78
N ARG A 134 -12.73 2.10 10.23
CA ARG A 134 -13.74 1.55 9.32
C ARG A 134 -14.39 2.65 8.47
N GLY A 135 -14.72 3.79 9.06
CA GLY A 135 -15.21 4.95 8.31
C GLY A 135 -14.19 5.47 7.30
N LEU A 136 -12.90 5.55 7.68
CA LEU A 136 -11.81 5.95 6.80
C LEU A 136 -11.52 4.97 5.64
N LEU A 137 -12.03 3.74 5.73
CA LEU A 137 -11.98 2.71 4.70
C LEU A 137 -13.35 2.52 4.01
N GLY A 138 -14.38 3.33 4.32
CA GLY A 138 -15.71 3.15 3.73
C GLY A 138 -16.40 1.81 4.11
N LEU A 139 -15.99 1.18 5.21
CA LEU A 139 -16.51 -0.11 5.67
C LEU A 139 -17.68 0.08 6.65
N SER A 140 -18.83 -0.55 6.36
CA SER A 140 -20.06 -0.46 7.17
C SER A 140 -19.90 -1.04 8.57
N HIS A 141 -20.27 -0.33 9.64
CA HIS A 141 -20.11 -0.81 11.01
C HIS A 141 -20.74 -2.20 11.21
N PRO A 142 -20.00 -3.19 11.74
CA PRO A 142 -20.51 -4.55 11.86
C PRO A 142 -21.65 -4.57 12.89
N ALA A 143 -22.80 -5.14 12.51
CA ALA A 143 -23.89 -5.33 13.43
C ALA A 143 -23.47 -6.27 14.57
N ASN A 144 -23.76 -5.88 15.81
CA ASN A 144 -23.55 -6.76 16.94
C ASN A 144 -24.47 -7.99 16.79
N ARG A 145 -23.89 -9.20 16.75
CA ARG A 145 -24.61 -10.46 16.62
C ARG A 145 -25.65 -10.72 17.74
N TYR A 146 -25.55 -9.97 18.84
CA TYR A 146 -26.45 -10.02 19.99
C TYR A 146 -27.36 -8.77 20.11
N ALA A 147 -27.28 -7.82 19.17
CA ALA A 147 -28.23 -6.71 19.14
C ALA A 147 -29.61 -7.30 18.89
N ARG A 148 -30.49 -7.25 19.91
CA ARG A 148 -31.87 -7.65 19.77
C ARG A 148 -32.51 -6.74 18.72
N SER A 149 -33.08 -7.34 17.68
CA SER A 149 -33.98 -6.65 16.76
C SER A 149 -35.08 -6.03 17.61
N SER A 150 -35.06 -4.71 17.79
CA SER A 150 -36.20 -3.99 18.35
C SER A 150 -37.36 -4.18 17.37
N GLN A 151 -38.31 -5.04 17.76
CA GLN A 151 -39.65 -5.10 17.17
C GLN A 151 -40.42 -3.82 17.50
#